data_AF-A0A9W4DID9-F1
#
_entry.id   AF-A0A9W4DID9-F1
#
_cell.length_a   1.000
_cell.length_b   1.000
_cell.length_c   1.000
_cell.angle_alpha   90.00
_cell.angle_beta   90.00
_cell.angle_gamma   90.00
#
_symmetry.space_group_name_H-M   'P 1'
#
loop_
_entity.id
_entity.type
_entity.pdbx_description
1 polymer ?
#
loop_
_entity_poly.entity_id
_entity_poly.type
_entity_poly.pdbx_seq_one_letter_code
_entity_poly.pdbx_strand_id
1 'polypeptide(L)' 'MYADKFHSKTKPPKFLTADAYAIYVARFGDEKVDTFNLLRKSFGDPDVASLAETYSQAVELPVLGNRVG' A
#
# COMPACT_ATOMS: atom_id res chain seq x y z
N MET A 1 -5.18 -27.73 -0.19
CA MET A 1 -5.19 -26.60 -1.14
C MET A 1 -5.31 -25.32 -0.32
N TYR A 2 -4.26 -24.50 -0.20
CA TYR A 2 -4.20 -23.36 0.74
C TYR A 2 -4.12 -22.03 -0.03
N ALA A 3 -5.11 -21.78 -0.90
CA ALA A 3 -5.15 -20.57 -1.72
C ALA A 3 -6.21 -19.55 -1.26
N ASP A 4 -6.82 -19.75 -0.08
CA ASP A 4 -8.01 -19.00 0.34
C ASP A 4 -7.87 -18.32 1.73
N LYS A 5 -6.65 -17.99 2.17
CA LYS A 5 -6.44 -17.44 3.53
C LYS A 5 -5.82 -16.05 3.61
N PHE A 6 -5.94 -15.28 2.54
CA PHE A 6 -5.80 -13.82 2.60
C PHE A 6 -7.11 -13.16 2.18
N HIS A 7 -8.14 -13.32 3.03
CA HIS A 7 -9.44 -12.69 2.86
C HIS A 7 -9.47 -11.18 3.17
N SER A 8 -8.31 -10.52 3.38
CA SER A 8 -8.23 -9.05 3.42
C SER A 8 -8.11 -8.46 2.01
N LYS A 9 -9.02 -8.83 1.10
CA LYS A 9 -9.21 -8.03 -0.10
C LYS A 9 -10.32 -7.04 0.22
N THR A 10 -9.94 -5.81 0.54
CA THR A 10 -10.86 -4.67 0.63
C THR A 10 -11.82 -4.73 -0.56
N LYS A 11 -13.12 -4.51 -0.32
CA LYS A 11 -14.13 -4.44 -1.37
C LYS A 11 -14.60 -2.99 -1.48
N PRO A 12 -14.39 -2.31 -2.63
CA PRO A 12 -13.73 -2.78 -3.85
C PRO A 12 -12.22 -2.99 -3.69
N PRO A 13 -11.58 -3.84 -4.52
CA PRO A 13 -10.13 -4.03 -4.50
C PRO A 13 -9.43 -2.74 -4.91
N LYS A 14 -8.37 -2.40 -4.19
CA LYS A 14 -7.55 -1.22 -4.46
C LYS A 14 -6.08 -1.56 -4.34
N PHE A 15 -5.25 -0.93 -5.15
CA PHE A 15 -3.81 -0.92 -4.96
C PHE A 15 -3.45 0.16 -3.93
N LEU A 16 -2.55 -0.17 -3.00
CA LEU A 16 -1.95 0.84 -2.11
C LEU A 16 -0.67 1.35 -2.76
N THR A 17 -0.48 2.67 -2.77
CA THR A 17 0.83 3.27 -3.03
C THR A 17 1.83 2.89 -1.95
N ALA A 18 3.14 2.97 -2.26
CA ALA A 18 4.19 2.70 -1.29
C ALA A 18 4.02 3.56 -0.01
N ASP A 19 3.66 4.83 -0.17
CA ASP A 19 3.43 5.74 0.97
C ASP A 19 2.16 5.40 1.76
N ALA A 20 1.06 5.02 1.09
CA ALA A 20 -0.14 4.53 1.79
C ALA A 20 0.16 3.26 2.59
N TYR A 21 0.98 2.35 2.05
CA TYR A 21 1.38 1.15 2.75
C TYR A 21 2.33 1.43 3.92
N ALA A 22 3.23 2.41 3.80
CA ALA A 22 4.10 2.83 4.91
C ALA A 22 3.29 3.36 6.10
N ILE A 23 2.23 4.15 5.84
CA ILE A 23 1.29 4.61 6.88
C ILE A 23 0.54 3.41 7.49
N TYR A 24 0.07 2.49 6.65
CA TYR A 24 -0.65 1.30 7.11
C TYR A 24 0.21 0.40 8.00
N VAL A 25 1.47 0.19 7.65
CA VAL A 25 2.35 -0.73 8.37
C VAL A 25 2.82 -0.15 9.71
N ALA A 26 2.81 1.17 9.87
CA ALA A 26 3.16 1.87 11.12
C ALA A 26 2.31 1.41 12.31
N ARG A 27 1.06 0.97 12.09
CA ARG A 27 0.19 0.44 13.17
C ARG A 27 0.73 -0.84 13.82
N PHE A 28 1.71 -1.49 13.19
CA PHE A 28 2.36 -2.69 13.68
C PHE A 28 3.74 -2.43 14.33
N GLY A 29 4.16 -1.17 14.40
CA GLY A 29 5.46 -0.76 14.95
C GLY A 29 6.29 0.03 13.95
N ASP A 30 7.03 1.03 14.44
CA ASP A 30 7.89 1.87 13.62
C ASP A 30 9.02 1.07 12.96
N GLU A 31 9.48 -0.03 13.57
CA GLU A 31 10.51 -0.89 12.99
C GLU A 31 10.06 -1.53 11.65
N LYS A 32 8.75 -1.68 11.46
CA LYS A 32 8.16 -2.19 10.22
C LYS A 32 8.23 -1.14 9.11
N VAL A 33 8.05 0.13 9.46
CA VAL A 33 8.20 1.24 8.52
C VAL A 33 9.65 1.35 8.07
N ASP A 34 10.60 1.22 8.99
CA ASP A 34 12.03 1.26 8.67
C ASP A 34 12.46 0.09 7.78
N THR A 35 12.01 -1.12 8.11
CA THR A 35 12.27 -2.31 7.29
C THR A 35 11.66 -2.14 5.88
N PHE A 36 10.43 -1.62 5.79
CA PHE A 36 9.78 -1.36 4.51
C PHE A 36 10.51 -0.29 3.69
N ASN A 37 10.94 0.79 4.33
CA ASN A 37 11.73 1.84 3.68
C ASN A 37 13.09 1.32 3.18
N LEU A 38 13.72 0.39 3.90
CA LEU A 38 14.93 -0.27 3.42
C LEU A 38 14.66 -1.08 2.15
N LEU A 39 13.55 -1.81 2.08
CA LEU A 39 13.15 -2.56 0.88
C LEU A 39 12.90 -1.61 -0.30
N ARG A 40 12.23 -0.46 -0.09
CA ARG A 40 12.05 0.58 -1.12
C ARG A 40 13.38 1.09 -1.65
N LYS A 41 14.37 1.31 -0.77
CA LYS A 41 15.72 1.73 -1.19
C LYS A 41 16.45 0.66 -1.99
N SER A 42 16.27 -0.62 -1.64
CA SER A 42 16.94 -1.74 -2.30
C SER A 42 16.32 -2.11 -3.65
N PHE A 43 15.00 -2.02 -3.79
CA PHE A 43 14.27 -2.53 -4.95
C PHE A 43 13.54 -1.45 -5.76
N GLY A 44 13.46 -0.21 -5.24
CA GLY A 44 12.66 0.86 -5.81
C GLY A 44 11.19 0.80 -5.39
N ASP A 45 10.42 1.77 -5.85
CA ASP A 45 8.98 1.83 -5.63
C ASP A 45 8.23 1.12 -6.77
N PRO A 46 7.23 0.27 -6.46
CA PRO A 46 6.42 -0.35 -7.48
C PRO A 46 5.54 0.69 -8.18
N ASP A 47 5.50 0.64 -9.52
CA ASP A 47 4.57 1.44 -10.32
C ASP A 47 3.15 0.85 -10.23
N VAL A 48 2.48 1.16 -9.13
CA VAL A 48 1.12 0.71 -8.87
C VAL A 48 0.09 1.43 -9.73
N ALA A 49 0.43 2.57 -10.34
CA ALA A 49 -0.48 3.29 -11.22
C ALA A 49 -0.67 2.51 -12.54
N SER A 50 0.43 2.12 -13.19
CA SER A 50 0.39 1.29 -14.40
C SER A 50 -0.27 -0.07 -14.16
N LEU A 51 -0.05 -0.67 -12.98
CA LEU A 51 -0.73 -1.91 -12.58
C LEU A 51 -2.23 -1.69 -12.40
N ALA A 52 -2.65 -0.60 -11.75
CA ALA A 52 -4.05 -0.31 -11.52
C ALA A 52 -4.81 -0.05 -12.84
N GLU A 53 -4.19 0.62 -13.81
CA GLU A 53 -4.74 0.78 -15.17
C GLU A 53 -4.92 -0.58 -15.85
N THR A 54 -3.90 -1.44 -15.79
CA THR A 54 -3.92 -2.80 -16.38
C THR A 54 -5.06 -3.65 -15.82
N TYR A 55 -5.33 -3.54 -14.51
CA TYR A 55 -6.37 -4.32 -13.84
C TYR A 55 -7.70 -3.57 -13.69
N SER A 56 -7.82 -2.34 -14.21
CA SER A 56 -8.99 -1.46 -14.01
C SER A 56 -9.40 -1.33 -12.53
N GLN A 57 -8.42 -1.23 -11.63
CA GLN A 57 -8.62 -1.09 -10.18
C GLN A 57 -8.30 0.32 -9.71
N ALA A 58 -8.84 0.72 -8.56
CA ALA A 58 -8.54 2.03 -7.98
C ALA A 58 -7.18 2.01 -7.24
N VAL A 59 -6.46 3.13 -7.27
CA VAL A 59 -5.27 3.36 -6.45
C VAL A 59 -5.65 4.18 -5.22
N GLU A 60 -5.25 3.72 -4.04
CA GLU A 60 -5.36 4.48 -2.81
C GLU A 60 -4.07 5.30 -2.61
N LEU A 61 -4.24 6.61 -2.70
CA LEU A 61 -3.23 7.59 -2.35
C LEU A 61 -3.17 7.75 -0.83
N PRO A 62 -2.02 8.09 -0.25
CA PRO A 62 -1.96 8.44 1.17
C PRO A 62 -2.94 9.58 1.41
N VAL A 63 -3.82 9.42 2.40
CA VAL A 63 -4.72 10.49 2.82
C VAL A 63 -3.82 11.59 3.38
N LEU A 64 -3.55 12.63 2.58
CA LEU A 64 -3.04 13.90 3.08
C LEU A 64 -4.11 14.40 4.04
N GLY A 65 -3.87 14.19 5.34
CA GLY A 65 -4.82 14.58 6.38
C GLY A 65 -5.33 15.99 6.10
N ASN A 66 -6.65 16.14 6.03
CA ASN A 66 -7.32 17.43 5.90
C ASN A 66 -6.65 18.44 6.83
N ARG A 67 -5.87 19.36 6.26
CA ARG A 67 -5.64 20.64 6.91
C ARG A 67 -6.98 21.37 6.87
N VAL A 68 -7.64 21.35 8.02
CA VAL A 68 -8.71 22.26 8.39
C VAL A 68 -8.36 23.68 7.91
N GLY A 69 -9.29 24.26 7.16
CA GLY A 69 -9.39 25.69 6.85
C GLY A 69 -10.82 26.11 7.10
#